data_AF-B6IKK5-F1
#
_entry.id   AF-B6IKK5-F1
#
_cell.length_a   1.000
_cell.length_b   1.000
_cell.length_c   1.000
_cell.angle_alpha   90.00
_cell.angle_beta   90.00
_cell.angle_gamma   90.00
#
_symmetry.space_group_name_H-M   'P 1'
#
loop_
_entity.id
_entity.type
_entity.pdbx_description
1 polymer ?
#
loop_
_entity_poly.entity_id
_entity_poly.type
_entity_poly.pdbx_seq_one_letter_code
_entity_poly.pdbx_strand_id
1 'polypeptide(L)'
;MSHEPSIRNFVARELELSKLICQQKKRQMTYVYYSIRLKAREIFARDVVEKMDEEFHQHNTMFELTVAEEDDLVEYKRLTVCMTLFTDYMIILAFIIHVDAFFTTFLGL
;
A
#
# COMPACT_ATOMS: atom_id res chain seq x y z
N MET A 1 42.41 7.55 1.62
CA MET A 1 41.35 8.04 2.53
C MET A 1 40.29 6.96 2.59
N SER A 2 39.98 6.40 3.77
CA SER A 2 39.02 5.30 3.91
C SER A 2 37.60 5.81 3.65
N HIS A 3 36.92 5.22 2.66
CA HIS A 3 35.55 5.58 2.23
C HIS A 3 34.44 5.04 3.16
N GLU A 4 34.79 4.23 4.16
CA GLU A 4 33.84 3.59 5.08
C GLU A 4 32.93 4.54 5.87
N PRO A 5 33.42 5.67 6.44
CA PRO A 5 32.58 6.58 7.21
C PRO A 5 31.53 7.29 6.34
N SER A 6 31.86 7.58 5.07
CA SER A 6 30.92 8.23 4.15
C SER A 6 29.81 7.29 3.69
N ILE A 7 30.13 6.01 3.46
CA ILE A 7 29.14 5.01 3.03
C ILE A 7 28.18 4.67 4.18
N ARG A 8 28.68 4.48 5.41
CA ARG A 8 27.80 4.23 6.56
C ARG A 8 26.81 5.37 6.81
N ASN A 9 27.27 6.61 6.73
CA ASN A 9 26.40 7.78 6.87
C ASN A 9 25.37 7.88 5.74
N PHE A 10 25.74 7.49 4.52
CA PHE A 10 24.81 7.43 3.39
C PHE A 10 23.72 6.36 3.61
N VAL A 11 24.11 5.14 3.98
CA VAL A 11 23.16 4.04 4.24
C VAL A 11 22.21 4.37 5.39
N ALA A 12 22.70 5.00 6.46
CA ALA A 12 21.86 5.43 7.57
C ALA A 12 20.82 6.49 7.13
N ARG A 13 21.21 7.46 6.29
CA ARG A 13 20.26 8.45 5.75
C ARG A 13 19.23 7.81 4.82
N GLU A 14 19.67 6.88 3.97
CA GLU A 14 18.77 6.12 3.08
C GLU A 14 17.78 5.28 3.87
N LEU A 15 18.19 4.69 5.00
CA LEU A 15 17.31 3.94 5.89
C LEU A 15 16.24 4.83 6.49
N GLU A 16 16.63 5.97 7.08
CA GLU A 16 15.67 6.91 7.65
C GLU A 16 14.68 7.46 6.61
N LEU A 17 15.16 7.78 5.41
CA LEU A 17 14.26 8.19 4.32
C LEU A 17 13.32 7.05 3.90
N SER A 18 13.82 5.82 3.80
CA SER A 18 13.02 4.66 3.42
C SER A 18 11.93 4.34 4.45
N LYS A 19 12.24 4.49 5.75
CA LYS A 19 11.25 4.39 6.83
C LYS A 19 10.12 5.41 6.67
N LEU A 20 10.46 6.68 6.43
CA LEU A 20 9.47 7.75 6.24
C LEU A 20 8.57 7.50 5.03
N ILE A 21 9.16 7.10 3.89
CA ILE A 21 8.41 6.79 2.67
C ILE A 21 7.50 5.58 2.90
N CYS A 22 8.01 4.52 3.53
CA CYS A 22 7.23 3.32 3.84
C CYS A 22 6.02 3.66 4.72
N GLN A 23 6.21 4.45 5.79
CA GLN A 23 5.13 4.93 6.65
C GLN A 23 4.11 5.79 5.92
N GLN A 24 4.57 6.66 5.00
CA GLN A 24 3.67 7.44 4.17
C GLN A 24 2.85 6.54 3.25
N LYS A 25 3.48 5.53 2.65
CA LYS A 25 2.81 4.59 1.75
C LYS A 25 1.81 3.71 2.48
N LYS A 26 2.13 3.25 3.69
CA LYS A 26 1.20 2.56 4.59
C LYS A 26 -0.06 3.39 4.85
N ARG A 27 0.10 4.69 5.14
CA ARG A 27 -1.02 5.62 5.33
C ARG A 27 -1.86 5.77 4.07
N GLN A 28 -1.23 5.94 2.90
CA GLN A 28 -1.92 6.04 1.62
C GLN A 28 -2.72 4.76 1.31
N MET A 29 -2.09 3.59 1.42
CA MET A 29 -2.72 2.28 1.22
C MET A 29 -3.96 2.12 2.12
N THR A 30 -3.80 2.45 3.41
CA THR A 30 -4.89 2.38 4.40
C THR A 30 -6.06 3.28 4.01
N TYR A 31 -5.78 4.52 3.59
CA TYR A 31 -6.80 5.46 3.16
C TYR A 31 -7.57 4.94 1.93
N VAL A 32 -6.86 4.48 0.90
CA VAL A 32 -7.48 3.97 -0.34
C VAL A 32 -8.31 2.71 -0.06
N TYR A 33 -7.78 1.78 0.74
CA TYR A 33 -8.53 0.57 1.12
C TYR A 33 -9.88 0.92 1.77
N TYR A 34 -9.87 1.78 2.78
CA TYR A 34 -11.11 2.15 3.48
C TYR A 34 -12.06 3.00 2.62
N SER A 35 -11.55 3.77 1.65
CA SER A 35 -12.40 4.56 0.77
C SER A 35 -13.20 3.71 -0.23
N ILE A 36 -12.68 2.54 -0.61
CA ILE A 36 -13.36 1.65 -1.57
C ILE A 36 -14.06 0.45 -0.92
N ARG A 37 -13.63 -0.01 0.26
CA ARG A 37 -14.08 -1.27 0.88
C ARG A 37 -15.59 -1.45 0.94
N LEU A 38 -16.33 -0.40 1.30
CA LEU A 38 -17.79 -0.48 1.43
C LEU A 38 -18.46 -0.68 0.07
N LYS A 39 -18.08 0.12 -0.94
CA LYS A 39 -18.63 0.06 -2.28
C LYS A 39 -18.18 -1.19 -3.05
N ALA A 40 -16.99 -1.68 -2.78
CA ALA A 40 -16.45 -2.88 -3.43
C ALA A 40 -17.34 -4.11 -3.21
N ARG A 41 -18.01 -4.23 -2.06
CA ARG A 41 -18.93 -5.33 -1.73
C ARG A 41 -20.22 -5.33 -2.53
N GLU A 42 -20.59 -4.17 -3.07
CA GLU A 42 -21.83 -4.01 -3.85
C GLU A 42 -21.59 -4.29 -5.33
N ILE A 43 -20.34 -4.10 -5.80
CA ILE A 43 -20.00 -4.09 -7.23
C ILE A 43 -19.18 -5.33 -7.64
N PHE A 44 -18.24 -5.76 -6.81
CA PHE A 44 -17.34 -6.86 -7.15
C PHE A 44 -17.80 -8.19 -6.55
N ALA A 45 -17.37 -9.26 -7.21
CA ALA A 45 -17.58 -10.62 -6.71
C ALA A 45 -16.89 -10.82 -5.35
N ARG A 46 -17.49 -11.69 -4.54
CA ARG A 46 -17.08 -11.91 -3.14
C ARG A 46 -15.63 -12.33 -3.00
N ASP A 47 -15.14 -13.20 -3.89
CA ASP A 47 -13.77 -13.68 -3.95
C ASP A 47 -12.75 -12.55 -4.19
N VAL A 48 -13.09 -11.58 -5.05
CA VAL A 48 -12.27 -10.39 -5.28
C VAL A 48 -12.16 -9.54 -4.01
N VAL A 49 -13.29 -9.35 -3.31
CA VAL A 49 -13.32 -8.57 -2.06
C VAL A 49 -12.57 -9.28 -0.93
N GLU A 50 -12.75 -10.60 -0.80
CA GLU A 50 -12.04 -11.41 0.20
C GLU A 50 -10.53 -11.35 -0.06
N LYS A 51 -10.10 -11.49 -1.32
CA LYS A 51 -8.68 -11.40 -1.66
C LYS A 51 -8.11 -10.00 -1.39
N MET A 52 -8.87 -8.95 -1.66
CA MET A 52 -8.48 -7.57 -1.31
C MET A 52 -8.31 -7.39 0.22
N ASP A 53 -9.25 -7.91 1.01
CA ASP A 53 -9.20 -7.86 2.48
C ASP A 53 -7.97 -8.62 3.01
N GLU A 54 -7.70 -9.83 2.49
CA GLU A 54 -6.53 -10.65 2.84
C GLU A 54 -5.22 -9.93 2.53
N GLU A 55 -5.04 -9.44 1.31
CA GLU A 55 -3.82 -8.74 0.89
C GLU A 55 -3.59 -7.49 1.76
N PHE A 56 -4.63 -6.71 2.06
CA PHE A 56 -4.50 -5.56 2.95
C PHE A 56 -4.02 -5.95 4.35
N HIS A 57 -4.56 -7.04 4.91
CA HIS A 57 -4.15 -7.52 6.24
C HIS A 57 -2.71 -8.02 6.22
N GLN A 58 -2.31 -8.78 5.19
CA GLN A 58 -0.93 -9.24 5.03
C GLN A 58 0.06 -8.07 4.97
N HIS A 59 -0.21 -7.04 4.16
CA HIS A 59 0.66 -5.87 4.08
C HIS A 59 0.74 -5.10 5.41
N ASN A 60 -0.35 -5.03 6.18
CA ASN A 60 -0.34 -4.43 7.51
C ASN A 60 0.51 -5.22 8.50
N THR A 61 0.34 -6.54 8.54
CA THR A 61 1.13 -7.40 9.42
C THR A 61 2.61 -7.35 9.06
N MET A 62 2.97 -7.40 7.78
CA MET A 62 4.36 -7.25 7.35
C MET A 62 4.94 -5.89 7.77
N PHE A 63 4.17 -4.82 7.65
CA PHE A 63 4.59 -3.50 8.11
C PHE A 63 4.83 -3.44 9.62
N GLU A 64 3.93 -4.02 10.42
CA GLU A 64 4.08 -4.06 11.88
C GLU A 64 5.33 -4.85 12.29
N LEU A 65 5.60 -5.99 11.65
CA LEU A 65 6.79 -6.79 11.90
C LEU A 65 8.07 -6.06 11.49
N THR A 66 8.13 -5.49 10.29
CA THR A 66 9.31 -4.74 9.82
C THR A 66 9.59 -3.53 10.72
N VAL A 67 8.56 -2.82 11.20
CA VAL A 67 8.76 -1.68 12.12
C VAL A 67 9.19 -2.11 13.51
N ALA A 68 8.71 -3.27 14.00
CA ALA A 68 9.02 -3.75 15.34
C ALA A 68 10.38 -4.45 15.44
N GLU A 69 10.79 -5.16 14.38
CA GLU A 69 11.89 -6.13 14.44
C GLU A 69 13.07 -5.79 13.52
N GLU A 70 12.90 -4.89 12.54
CA GLU A 70 13.88 -4.71 11.46
C GLU A 70 14.34 -3.26 11.27
N ASP A 71 15.68 -3.07 11.30
CA ASP A 71 16.37 -1.87 10.81
C ASP A 71 17.03 -2.15 9.45
N ASP A 72 16.33 -2.91 8.59
CA ASP A 72 16.83 -3.34 7.28
C ASP A 72 16.29 -2.46 6.14
N LEU A 73 17.21 -1.75 5.49
CA LEU A 73 16.93 -0.89 4.33
C LEU A 73 16.24 -1.64 3.19
N VAL A 74 16.63 -2.88 2.93
CA VAL A 74 16.12 -3.68 1.81
C VAL A 74 14.66 -4.05 2.06
N GLU A 75 14.32 -4.48 3.27
CA GLU A 75 12.95 -4.84 3.62
C GLU A 75 12.03 -3.62 3.61
N TYR A 76 12.47 -2.47 4.13
CA TYR A 76 11.68 -1.22 4.00
C TYR A 76 11.39 -0.86 2.54
N LYS A 77 12.38 -1.00 1.64
CA LYS A 77 12.19 -0.71 0.21
C LYS A 77 11.26 -1.73 -0.45
N ARG A 78 11.43 -3.02 -0.17
CA ARG A 78 10.59 -4.10 -0.70
C ARG A 78 9.13 -3.93 -0.28
N LEU A 79 8.89 -3.74 1.02
CA LEU A 79 7.56 -3.52 1.56
C LEU A 79 6.89 -2.27 0.96
N THR A 80 7.66 -1.18 0.78
CA THR A 80 7.17 0.04 0.12
C THR A 80 6.69 -0.24 -1.31
N VAL A 81 7.44 -1.03 -2.08
CA VAL A 81 7.05 -1.41 -3.45
C VAL A 81 5.78 -2.27 -3.44
N CYS A 82 5.71 -3.28 -2.58
CA CYS A 82 4.54 -4.15 -2.46
C CYS A 82 3.27 -3.34 -2.10
N MET A 83 3.35 -2.48 -1.08
CA MET A 83 2.24 -1.59 -0.72
C MET A 83 1.88 -0.62 -1.86
N THR A 84 2.85 -0.19 -2.66
CA THR A 84 2.59 0.65 -3.84
C THR A 84 1.76 -0.08 -4.89
N LEU A 85 2.19 -1.27 -5.28
CA LEU A 85 1.47 -2.09 -6.27
C LEU A 85 0.05 -2.40 -5.80
N PHE A 86 -0.12 -2.77 -4.53
CA PHE A 86 -1.44 -3.01 -3.97
C PHE A 86 -2.31 -1.73 -3.93
N THR A 87 -1.73 -0.59 -3.55
CA THR A 87 -2.44 0.70 -3.57
C THR A 87 -2.89 1.07 -4.99
N ASP A 88 -2.03 0.89 -5.99
CA ASP A 88 -2.33 1.22 -7.39
C ASP A 88 -3.43 0.31 -7.94
N TYR A 89 -3.40 -0.98 -7.60
CA TYR A 89 -4.49 -1.91 -7.89
C TYR A 89 -5.82 -1.44 -7.28
N MET A 90 -5.83 -1.04 -6.01
CA MET A 90 -7.03 -0.52 -5.36
C MET A 90 -7.53 0.79 -6.00
N ILE A 91 -6.65 1.65 -6.50
CA ILE A 91 -7.05 2.85 -7.25
C ILE A 91 -7.77 2.48 -8.55
N ILE A 92 -7.32 1.42 -9.25
CA ILE A 92 -8.01 0.91 -10.44
C ILE A 92 -9.41 0.41 -10.08
N LEU A 93 -9.54 -0.36 -8.99
CA LEU A 93 -10.86 -0.78 -8.49
C LEU A 93 -11.73 0.42 -8.12
N ALA A 94 -11.16 1.43 -7.47
CA ALA A 94 -11.84 2.69 -7.17
C ALA A 94 -12.40 3.34 -8.44
N PHE A 95 -11.60 3.41 -9.50
CA PHE A 95 -12.02 3.97 -10.78
C PHE A 95 -13.20 3.20 -11.36
N ILE A 96 -13.16 1.86 -11.37
CA ILE A 96 -14.27 1.02 -11.83
C ILE A 96 -15.54 1.30 -11.02
N ILE A 97 -15.44 1.41 -9.68
CA ILE A 97 -16.56 1.77 -8.81
C ILE A 97 -17.16 3.12 -9.20
N HIS A 98 -16.33 4.13 -9.52
CA HIS A 98 -16.83 5.44 -9.91
C HIS A 98 -17.49 5.43 -11.29
N VAL A 99 -16.96 4.63 -12.22
CA VAL A 99 -17.53 4.44 -13.55
C VAL A 99 -18.89 3.74 -13.44
N ASP A 100 -18.98 2.64 -12.68
CA ASP A 100 -20.23 1.92 -12.42
C ASP A 100 -21.30 2.86 -11.82
N ALA A 101 -20.95 3.58 -10.75
CA ALA A 101 -21.85 4.55 -10.12
C ALA A 101 -22.32 5.65 -11.09
N PHE A 102 -21.46 6.10 -12.01
CA PHE A 102 -21.84 7.06 -13.05
C PHE A 102 -22.89 6.46 -13.99
N PHE A 103 -22.68 5.23 -14.48
CA PHE A 103 -23.63 4.55 -15.37
C PHE A 103 -24.97 4.31 -14.68
N THR A 104 -24.99 3.78 -13.45
CA THR A 104 -26.23 3.55 -12.70
C THR A 104 -26.98 4.87 -12.43
N THR A 105 -26.27 5.94 -12.08
CA THR A 105 -26.90 7.22 -11.73
C THR A 105 -27.47 7.95 -12.95
N PHE A 106 -26.72 8.00 -14.07
CA PHE A 106 -27.08 8.84 -15.21
C PHE A 106 -27.80 8.09 -16.33
N LEU A 107 -27.63 6.77 -16.42
CA LEU A 107 -28.18 5.96 -17.51
C LEU A 107 -29.21 4.94 -17.03
N GLY A 108 -29.40 4.80 -15.71
CA GLY A 108 -30.44 3.93 -15.12
C GLY A 108 -30.26 2.44 -15.48
N LEU A 109 -29.03 2.06 -15.82
CA LEU A 109 -28.60 0.68 -16.05
C LEU A 109 -28.38 -0.06 -14.73
#